data_AF-A0A925JET3-F1
#
_entry.id   AF-A0A925JET3-F1
#
_cell.length_a   1.000
_cell.length_b   1.000
_cell.length_c   1.000
_cell.angle_alpha   90.00
_cell.angle_beta   90.00
_cell.angle_gamma   90.00
#
_symmetry.space_group_name_H-M   'P 1'
#
loop_
_entity.id
_entity.type
_entity.pdbx_description
1 polymer ?
#
loop_
_entity_poly.entity_id
_entity_poly.type
_entity_poly.pdbx_seq_one_letter_code
_entity_poly.pdbx_strand_id
1 'polypeptide(L)'
;MAGPTISIVDAEKITQPTPEENDNPDEAHPGSFTSFGVVYVNELARQAMLNEKKPAFPVGSIIVREKLETEASTTPQRLSVMIKRAKGFNKNEGDWEYIVADSSKDKTQALEKKINCLSCHGKQAESDYVFRSYLAEDVLSKQR
;
A
#
# COMPACT_ATOMS: atom_id res chain seq x y z
N MET A 1 -27.81 0.91 5.96
CA MET A 1 -26.81 1.62 6.77
C MET A 1 -25.73 2.12 5.81
N ALA A 2 -25.54 3.43 5.70
CA ALA A 2 -24.46 3.98 4.89
C ALA A 2 -23.13 3.70 5.62
N GLY A 3 -22.20 3.01 4.96
CA GLY A 3 -20.85 2.82 5.50
C GLY A 3 -20.17 4.18 5.69
N PRO A 4 -19.18 4.28 6.60
CA PRO A 4 -18.46 5.53 6.82
C PRO A 4 -17.86 6.02 5.49
N THR A 5 -18.09 7.29 5.17
CA THR A 5 -17.39 7.99 4.09
C THR A 5 -15.91 8.01 4.45
N ILE A 6 -15.12 7.26 3.69
CA ILE A 6 -13.66 7.21 3.83
C ILE A 6 -13.06 8.46 3.18
N SER A 7 -12.51 9.37 3.99
CA SER A 7 -11.78 10.54 3.51
C SER A 7 -10.27 10.28 3.62
N ILE A 8 -9.54 10.40 2.52
CA ILE A 8 -8.08 10.19 2.44
C ILE A 8 -7.30 11.36 3.10
N VAL A 9 -8.01 12.37 3.62
CA VAL A 9 -7.43 13.61 4.17
C VAL A 9 -6.65 13.43 5.48
N ASP A 10 -6.80 12.29 6.15
CA ASP A 10 -6.13 11.97 7.42
C ASP A 10 -4.98 10.94 7.24
N ALA A 11 -4.50 10.75 6.01
CA ALA A 11 -3.39 9.84 5.74
C ALA A 11 -2.05 10.52 6.05
N GLU A 12 -1.30 9.97 7.02
CA GLU A 12 0.03 10.45 7.39
C GLU A 12 1.12 9.70 6.62
N LYS A 13 2.13 10.42 6.13
CA LYS A 13 3.32 9.86 5.51
C LYS A 13 4.15 9.13 6.56
N ILE A 14 4.46 7.85 6.33
CA ILE A 14 5.26 7.03 7.27
C ILE A 14 6.62 6.62 6.74
N THR A 15 6.91 6.85 5.45
CA THR A 15 8.22 6.58 4.85
C THR A 15 8.77 7.81 4.12
N GLN A 16 10.09 7.89 4.01
CA GLN A 16 10.74 8.75 3.01
C GLN A 16 10.70 8.05 1.63
N PRO A 17 10.86 8.78 0.51
CA PRO A 17 10.99 8.16 -0.80
C PRO A 17 12.20 7.23 -0.81
N THR A 18 11.98 5.93 -0.93
CA THR A 18 13.07 4.94 -1.00
C THR A 18 13.17 4.35 -2.40
N PRO A 19 14.39 4.09 -2.91
CA PRO A 19 14.61 3.32 -4.13
C PRO A 19 13.84 1.99 -4.11
N GLU A 20 13.20 1.68 -5.22
CA GLU A 20 12.50 0.44 -5.49
C GLU A 20 13.09 -0.17 -6.76
N GLU A 21 13.62 -1.37 -6.63
CA GLU A 21 13.99 -2.22 -7.77
C GLU A 21 12.70 -2.81 -8.36
N ASN A 22 12.59 -2.85 -9.68
CA ASN A 22 11.39 -3.35 -10.35
C ASN A 22 11.15 -4.84 -10.01
N ASP A 23 10.16 -5.13 -9.18
CA ASP A 23 9.73 -6.50 -8.82
C ASP A 23 8.92 -7.22 -9.93
N ASN A 24 8.83 -6.63 -11.13
CA ASN A 24 8.08 -7.20 -12.25
C ASN A 24 9.03 -7.86 -13.27
N PRO A 25 9.18 -9.20 -13.28
CA PRO A 25 10.11 -9.90 -14.16
C PRO A 25 9.71 -9.87 -15.65
N ASP A 26 8.50 -9.39 -15.98
CA ASP A 26 7.95 -9.41 -17.34
C ASP A 26 8.21 -8.10 -18.13
N GLU A 27 8.80 -7.08 -17.50
CA GLU A 27 9.22 -5.83 -18.16
C GLU A 27 10.76 -5.76 -18.22
N ALA A 28 11.35 -6.66 -19.00
CA ALA A 28 12.76 -6.58 -19.39
C ALA A 28 12.96 -5.40 -20.37
N HIS A 29 13.05 -4.19 -19.85
CA HIS A 29 13.55 -3.03 -20.59
C HIS A 29 15.05 -2.84 -20.33
N PRO A 30 15.87 -2.54 -21.37
CA PRO A 30 17.27 -2.17 -21.17
C PRO A 30 17.32 -0.81 -20.44
N GLY A 31 17.55 -0.87 -19.13
CA GLY A 31 17.58 0.28 -18.23
C GLY A 31 16.81 -0.04 -16.95
N SER A 32 17.51 -0.45 -15.90
CA SER A 32 16.93 -0.53 -14.56
C SER A 32 16.54 0.89 -14.13
N PHE A 33 15.26 1.23 -14.28
CA PHE A 33 14.73 2.46 -13.74
C PHE A 33 14.44 2.22 -12.26
N THR A 34 15.30 2.74 -11.39
CA THR A 34 14.99 2.87 -9.96
C THR A 34 13.79 3.79 -9.82
N SER A 35 12.68 3.27 -9.32
CA SER A 35 11.52 4.10 -8.95
C SER A 35 11.55 4.38 -7.44
N PHE A 36 10.77 5.35 -6.97
CA PHE A 36 10.74 5.71 -5.55
C PHE A 36 9.35 5.49 -4.96
N GLY A 37 9.28 5.00 -3.72
CA GLY A 37 8.03 4.69 -3.04
C GLY A 37 7.79 5.54 -1.80
N VAL A 38 6.59 6.10 -1.64
CA VAL A 38 6.15 6.70 -0.37
C VAL A 38 4.87 6.03 0.10
N VAL A 39 4.81 5.67 1.39
CA VAL A 39 3.64 5.05 2.01
C VAL A 39 2.97 6.02 2.98
N TYR A 40 1.65 6.10 2.88
CA TYR A 40 0.78 6.85 3.75
C TYR A 40 -0.24 5.91 4.39
N VAL A 41 -0.63 6.19 5.62
CA VAL A 41 -1.61 5.40 6.37
C VAL A 41 -2.54 6.32 7.14
N ASN A 42 -3.81 5.93 7.28
CA ASN A 42 -4.69 6.59 8.25
C ASN A 42 -4.35 6.16 9.69
N GLU A 43 -4.87 6.87 10.68
CA GLU A 43 -4.56 6.62 12.09
C GLU A 43 -4.82 5.16 12.54
N LEU A 44 -5.92 4.57 12.05
CA LEU A 44 -6.24 3.16 12.34
C LEU A 44 -5.16 2.21 11.84
N ALA A 45 -4.73 2.37 10.59
CA ALA A 45 -3.67 1.55 10.02
C ALA A 45 -2.32 1.86 10.68
N ARG A 46 -2.06 3.11 11.04
CA ARG A 46 -0.81 3.57 11.66
C ARG A 46 -0.50 2.82 12.96
N GLN A 47 -1.51 2.67 13.82
CA GLN A 47 -1.35 1.98 15.11
C GLN A 47 -0.89 0.52 14.90
N ALA A 48 -1.56 -0.22 14.02
CA ALA A 48 -1.17 -1.60 13.70
C ALA A 48 0.19 -1.65 12.97
N MET A 49 0.39 -0.80 11.96
CA MET A 49 1.57 -0.75 11.11
C MET A 49 2.86 -0.56 11.92
N LEU A 50 2.86 0.40 12.85
CA LEU A 50 4.07 0.85 13.53
C LEU A 50 4.34 0.14 14.85
N ASN A 51 3.31 -0.36 15.54
CA ASN A 51 3.47 -0.87 16.91
C ASN A 51 3.41 -2.39 17.03
N GLU A 52 2.80 -3.10 16.08
CA GLU A 52 2.55 -4.54 16.19
C GLU A 52 3.57 -5.34 15.39
N LYS A 53 4.17 -6.36 16.01
CA LYS A 53 5.12 -7.25 15.30
C LYS A 53 4.42 -8.12 14.27
N LYS A 54 3.20 -8.57 14.57
CA LYS A 54 2.30 -9.33 13.68
C LYS A 54 0.96 -8.58 13.60
N PRO A 55 0.85 -7.56 12.73
CA PRO A 55 -0.26 -6.64 12.75
C PRO A 55 -1.57 -7.30 12.36
N ALA A 56 -2.65 -6.88 12.99
CA ALA A 56 -4.01 -7.14 12.53
C ALA A 56 -4.69 -5.81 12.23
N PHE A 57 -4.84 -5.47 10.94
CA PHE A 57 -5.37 -4.16 10.58
C PHE A 57 -6.88 -4.10 10.84
N PRO A 58 -7.37 -3.08 11.59
CA PRO A 58 -8.80 -2.93 11.84
C PRO A 58 -9.56 -2.54 10.56
N VAL A 59 -10.84 -2.89 10.48
CA VAL A 59 -11.74 -2.46 9.39
C VAL A 59 -11.73 -0.94 9.26
N GLY A 60 -11.63 -0.44 8.03
CA GLY A 60 -11.45 0.99 7.75
C GLY A 60 -9.99 1.46 7.74
N SER A 61 -9.03 0.57 7.97
CA SER A 61 -7.61 0.83 7.69
C SER A 61 -7.42 1.16 6.22
N ILE A 62 -6.63 2.20 5.94
CA ILE A 62 -6.30 2.65 4.60
C ILE A 62 -4.79 2.79 4.50
N ILE A 63 -4.23 2.18 3.46
CA ILE A 63 -2.81 2.30 3.12
C ILE A 63 -2.74 2.80 1.68
N VAL A 64 -1.99 3.88 1.46
CA VAL A 64 -1.75 4.44 0.13
C VAL A 64 -0.26 4.39 -0.15
N ARG A 65 0.10 3.88 -1.32
CA ARG A 65 1.47 3.90 -1.81
C ARG A 65 1.55 4.72 -3.09
N GLU A 66 2.43 5.71 -3.08
CA GLU A 66 2.81 6.49 -4.24
C GLU A 66 4.03 5.84 -4.91
N LYS A 67 3.95 5.67 -6.24
CA LYS A 67 5.12 5.41 -7.09
C LYS A 67 5.56 6.72 -7.72
N LEU A 68 6.82 7.08 -7.53
CA LEU A 68 7.46 8.30 -8.02
C LEU A 68 8.54 7.92 -9.04
N GLU A 69 8.71 8.77 -10.06
CA GLU A 69 9.75 8.59 -11.08
C GLU A 69 11.15 8.83 -10.49
N THR A 70 11.29 9.82 -9.61
CA THR A 70 12.54 10.18 -8.94
C THR A 70 12.28 10.56 -7.48
N GLU A 71 13.33 10.56 -6.65
CA GLU A 71 13.25 10.98 -5.24
C GLU A 71 12.66 12.39 -5.06
N ALA A 72 13.00 13.31 -5.97
CA ALA A 72 12.56 14.69 -5.95
C ALA A 72 11.18 14.92 -6.61
N SER A 73 10.54 13.87 -7.13
CA SER A 73 9.22 13.99 -7.77
C SER A 73 8.16 14.38 -6.74
N THR A 74 7.35 15.38 -7.07
CA THR A 74 6.23 15.83 -6.24
C THR A 74 4.88 15.32 -6.73
N THR A 75 4.86 14.67 -7.90
CA THR A 75 3.66 14.11 -8.51
C THR A 75 3.86 12.60 -8.65
N PRO A 76 3.00 11.76 -8.03
CA PRO A 76 3.06 10.32 -8.23
C PRO A 76 2.77 9.98 -9.69
N GLN A 77 3.43 8.97 -10.22
CA GLN A 77 3.04 8.33 -11.47
C GLN A 77 1.81 7.46 -11.27
N ARG A 78 1.74 6.80 -10.11
CA ARG A 78 0.69 5.84 -9.75
C ARG A 78 0.44 5.86 -8.25
N LEU A 79 -0.82 5.63 -7.90
CA LEU A 79 -1.31 5.36 -6.56
C LEU A 79 -1.80 3.92 -6.47
N SER A 80 -1.34 3.21 -5.45
CA SER A 80 -1.90 1.92 -5.05
C SER A 80 -2.53 2.09 -3.67
N VAL A 81 -3.81 1.76 -3.55
CA VAL A 81 -4.59 1.93 -2.31
C VAL A 81 -5.07 0.57 -1.84
N MET A 82 -4.88 0.29 -0.55
CA MET A 82 -5.44 -0.86 0.15
C MET A 82 -6.45 -0.38 1.18
N ILE A 83 -7.66 -0.96 1.16
CA ILE A 83 -8.72 -0.65 2.13
C ILE A 83 -9.16 -1.93 2.84
N LYS A 84 -9.09 -1.95 4.17
CA LYS A 84 -9.58 -3.08 4.97
C LYS A 84 -11.10 -3.03 5.04
N ARG A 85 -11.77 -3.93 4.34
CA ARG A 85 -13.23 -4.03 4.28
C ARG A 85 -13.77 -4.88 5.43
N ALA A 86 -15.10 -4.87 5.57
CA ALA A 86 -15.78 -5.67 6.58
C ALA A 86 -15.58 -7.17 6.31
N LYS A 87 -15.65 -7.97 7.38
CA LYS A 87 -15.44 -9.41 7.34
C LYS A 87 -16.30 -10.08 6.27
N GLY A 88 -15.65 -10.87 5.40
CA GLY A 88 -16.31 -11.63 4.35
C GLY A 88 -16.29 -10.98 2.96
N PHE A 89 -15.71 -9.78 2.82
CA PHE A 89 -15.51 -9.10 1.54
C PHE A 89 -14.52 -9.86 0.64
N ASN A 90 -13.35 -10.23 1.18
CA ASN A 90 -12.32 -10.99 0.48
C ASN A 90 -11.65 -11.97 1.45
N LYS A 91 -12.33 -13.07 1.75
CA LYS A 91 -11.93 -14.03 2.80
C LYS A 91 -10.54 -14.63 2.58
N ASN A 92 -10.07 -14.71 1.34
CA ASN A 92 -8.79 -15.31 1.01
C ASN A 92 -7.61 -14.35 1.27
N GLU A 93 -7.89 -13.06 1.43
CA GLU A 93 -6.91 -11.98 1.55
C GLU A 93 -7.21 -11.06 2.72
N GLY A 94 -7.74 -11.62 3.80
CA GLY A 94 -8.01 -10.83 5.01
C GLY A 94 -8.96 -9.65 4.76
N ASP A 95 -9.86 -9.74 3.79
CA ASP A 95 -10.84 -8.70 3.48
C ASP A 95 -10.25 -7.37 2.98
N TRP A 96 -9.08 -7.40 2.34
CA TRP A 96 -8.51 -6.24 1.65
C TRP A 96 -9.14 -6.02 0.27
N GLU A 97 -9.37 -4.74 -0.04
CA GLU A 97 -9.66 -4.25 -1.39
C GLU A 97 -8.43 -3.49 -1.92
N TYR A 98 -8.10 -3.70 -3.20
CA TYR A 98 -6.97 -3.08 -3.87
C TYR A 98 -7.44 -2.18 -5.00
N ILE A 99 -6.96 -0.95 -5.04
CA ILE A 99 -7.30 0.03 -6.08
C ILE A 99 -5.99 0.58 -6.63
N VAL A 100 -5.88 0.61 -7.95
CA VAL A 100 -4.78 1.29 -8.65
C VAL A 100 -5.36 2.49 -9.39
N ALA A 101 -4.74 3.65 -9.23
CA ALA A 101 -5.08 4.85 -9.97
C ALA A 101 -3.80 5.47 -10.54
N ASP A 102 -3.83 5.85 -11.82
CA ASP A 102 -2.74 6.63 -12.41
C ASP A 102 -2.94 8.13 -12.10
N SER A 103 -1.88 8.91 -12.31
CA SER A 103 -1.82 10.34 -11.98
C SER A 103 -2.71 11.24 -12.85
N SER A 104 -3.30 10.71 -13.93
CA SER A 104 -4.26 11.44 -14.73
C SER A 104 -5.56 11.60 -13.93
N LYS A 105 -5.92 12.86 -13.65
CA LYS A 105 -7.13 13.27 -12.89
C LYS A 105 -8.47 12.77 -13.47
N ASP A 106 -8.45 12.06 -14.59
CA ASP A 106 -9.62 11.52 -15.23
C ASP A 106 -9.81 10.03 -14.89
N LYS A 107 -10.75 9.84 -13.96
CA LYS A 107 -11.42 8.58 -13.62
C LYS A 107 -10.52 7.56 -12.93
N THR A 108 -10.89 7.30 -11.68
CA THR A 108 -10.83 6.01 -10.99
C THR A 108 -11.28 4.87 -11.91
N GLN A 109 -10.46 4.52 -12.89
CA GLN A 109 -10.47 3.18 -13.45
C GLN A 109 -9.85 2.35 -12.35
N ALA A 110 -10.68 1.67 -11.56
CA ALA A 110 -10.24 0.52 -10.79
C ALA A 110 -9.61 -0.45 -11.79
N LEU A 111 -8.32 -0.31 -12.03
CA LEU A 111 -7.53 -1.13 -12.93
C LEU A 111 -7.25 -2.44 -12.19
N GLU A 112 -8.31 -3.23 -12.00
CA GLU A 112 -8.17 -4.66 -11.64
C GLU A 112 -7.56 -5.45 -12.81
N LYS A 113 -7.47 -4.86 -14.00
CA LYS A 113 -7.03 -5.53 -15.23
C LYS A 113 -5.52 -5.38 -15.47
N LYS A 114 -4.71 -6.07 -14.67
CA LYS A 114 -3.48 -6.80 -15.09
C LYS A 114 -2.53 -7.15 -13.93
N ILE A 115 -2.63 -6.49 -12.78
CA ILE A 115 -1.72 -6.73 -11.67
C ILE A 115 -2.39 -7.71 -10.70
N ASN A 116 -1.78 -8.88 -10.53
CA ASN A 116 -2.21 -9.87 -9.55
C ASN A 116 -1.75 -9.45 -8.14
N CYS A 117 -2.35 -8.37 -7.61
CA CYS A 117 -2.08 -7.85 -6.25
C CYS A 117 -2.14 -8.98 -5.22
N LEU A 118 -3.17 -9.84 -5.37
CA LEU A 118 -3.40 -11.02 -4.56
C LEU A 118 -2.21 -11.97 -4.49
N SER A 119 -1.61 -12.35 -5.64
CA SER A 119 -0.53 -13.35 -5.63
C SER A 119 0.74 -12.87 -4.92
N CYS A 120 1.01 -11.56 -4.93
CA CYS A 120 2.16 -11.02 -4.21
C CYS A 120 1.85 -10.78 -2.73
N HIS A 121 0.71 -10.15 -2.42
CA HIS A 121 0.31 -9.85 -1.04
C HIS A 121 -0.07 -11.10 -0.23
N GLY A 122 -0.54 -12.17 -0.88
CA GLY A 122 -0.80 -13.46 -0.25
C GLY A 122 0.40 -14.07 0.49
N LYS A 123 1.64 -13.70 0.08
CA LYS A 123 2.87 -14.13 0.75
C LYS A 123 3.08 -13.47 2.11
N GLN A 124 2.33 -12.40 2.41
CA GLN A 124 2.43 -11.62 3.64
C GLN A 124 1.31 -11.92 4.64
N ALA A 125 0.74 -13.13 4.62
CA ALA A 125 -0.38 -13.50 5.49
C ALA A 125 -0.06 -13.29 7.00
N GLU A 126 1.19 -13.48 7.43
CA GLU A 126 1.60 -13.23 8.83
C GLU A 126 1.60 -11.74 9.23
N SER A 127 1.63 -10.84 8.25
CA SER A 127 1.56 -9.39 8.43
C SER A 127 0.25 -8.84 7.89
N ASP A 128 -0.80 -9.66 7.91
CA ASP A 128 -2.13 -9.34 7.42
C ASP A 128 -2.10 -8.77 6.00
N TYR A 129 -1.35 -9.45 5.12
CA TYR A 129 -1.22 -9.17 3.69
C TYR A 129 -0.54 -7.83 3.35
N VAL A 130 0.12 -7.19 4.31
CA VAL A 130 0.80 -5.91 4.12
C VAL A 130 2.32 -6.08 4.22
N PHE A 131 3.04 -5.68 3.16
CA PHE A 131 4.50 -5.56 3.22
C PHE A 131 4.90 -4.41 4.14
N ARG A 132 5.92 -4.62 4.97
CA ARG A 132 6.46 -3.63 5.92
C ARG A 132 7.99 -3.54 5.90
N SER A 133 8.62 -4.12 4.88
CA SER A 133 10.08 -4.12 4.68
C SER A 133 10.69 -2.73 4.48
N TYR A 134 9.86 -1.73 4.16
CA TYR A 134 10.23 -0.32 4.02
C TYR A 134 10.21 0.47 5.34
N LEU A 135 9.77 -0.13 6.45
CA LEU A 135 9.84 0.53 7.76
C LEU A 135 11.28 0.52 8.25
N ALA A 136 11.71 1.62 8.86
CA ALA A 136 13.05 1.73 9.44
C ALA A 136 13.30 0.66 10.52
N GLU A 137 14.53 0.16 10.61
CA GLU A 137 14.91 -0.89 11.58
C GLU A 137 14.63 -0.49 13.02
N ASP A 138 14.77 0.80 13.35
CA ASP A 138 14.49 1.30 14.70
C ASP A 138 12.99 1.28 15.03
N VAL A 139 12.11 1.32 14.03
CA VAL A 139 10.67 1.11 14.19
C VAL A 139 10.40 -0.39 14.39
N LEU A 140 10.94 -1.24 13.50
CA LEU A 140 10.73 -2.69 13.56
C LEU A 140 11.22 -3.31 14.88
N SER A 141 12.34 -2.84 15.41
CA SER A 141 12.91 -3.32 16.68
C SER A 141 12.10 -2.94 17.93
N LYS A 142 11.21 -1.95 17.83
CA LYS A 142 10.36 -1.48 18.94
C LYS A 142 8.97 -2.12 18.94
N GLN A 143 8.60 -2.85 17.88
CA GLN A 143 7.31 -3.51 17.77
C GLN A 143 7.16 -4.63 18.81
N ARG A 144 5.97 -4.72 19.39
CA ARG A 144 5.62 -5.72 20.41
C ARG A 144 4.78 -6.85 19.84
#